data_AF-A0A2N0NME6-F1
#
_entry.id   AF-A0A2N0NME6-F1
#
_cell.length_a   1.000
_cell.length_b   1.000
_cell.length_c   1.000
_cell.angle_alpha   90.00
_cell.angle_beta   90.00
_cell.angle_gamma   90.00
#
_symmetry.space_group_name_H-M   'P 1'
#
loop_
_entity.id
_entity.type
_entity.pdbx_description
1 polymer ?
#
loop_
_entity_poly.entity_id
_entity_poly.type
_entity_poly.pdbx_seq_one_letter_code
_entity_poly.pdbx_strand_id
1 'polypeptide(L)'
;MSCSTLLSGIEGLKKYIISTNLKSGAINKLCYCRACFNKLGENHSELKTIVDKTDRILKHFKNCQNFQDLYSQQEKDEVFSINITNKREKTILGKRILDDYNQDLDDSQIQSFE
;
A
#
# COMPACT_ATOMS: atom_id res chain seq x y z
N MET A 1 29.75 0.07 -14.37
CA MET A 1 28.63 1.03 -14.48
C MET A 1 27.41 0.40 -13.82
N SER A 2 27.27 0.58 -12.51
CA SER A 2 26.13 0.04 -11.76
C SER A 2 25.02 1.09 -11.79
N CYS A 3 24.00 0.86 -12.60
CA CYS A 3 22.81 1.68 -12.63
C CYS A 3 22.01 1.44 -11.34
N SER A 4 22.33 2.19 -10.29
CA SER A 4 21.58 2.21 -9.04
C SER A 4 20.26 2.93 -9.29
N THR A 5 19.28 2.21 -9.83
CA THR A 5 17.93 2.73 -10.03
C THR A 5 17.32 3.08 -8.67
N LEU A 6 17.05 4.37 -8.47
CA LEU A 6 16.22 4.95 -7.40
C LEU A 6 15.00 4.05 -7.10
N LEU A 7 15.05 3.33 -5.97
CA LEU A 7 14.00 2.42 -5.49
C LEU A 7 13.42 2.92 -4.16
N SER A 8 13.19 4.23 -4.03
CA SER A 8 12.80 4.89 -2.77
C SER A 8 11.32 4.75 -2.37
N GLY A 9 10.71 3.58 -2.56
CA GLY A 9 9.35 3.35 -2.01
C GLY A 9 8.81 1.92 -2.11
N ILE A 10 9.32 1.12 -3.04
CA ILE A 10 8.86 -0.26 -3.25
C ILE A 10 9.51 -1.23 -2.25
N GLU A 11 10.68 -0.91 -1.68
CA GLU A 11 11.40 -1.82 -0.78
C GLU A 11 10.60 -2.20 0.46
N GLY A 12 9.90 -1.25 1.06
CA GLY A 12 9.01 -1.52 2.21
C GLY A 12 7.82 -2.42 1.88
N LEU A 13 7.46 -2.54 0.59
CA LEU A 13 6.36 -3.38 0.13
C LEU A 13 6.81 -4.79 -0.29
N LYS A 14 8.10 -5.01 -0.55
CA LYS A 14 8.64 -6.29 -1.04
C LYS A 14 8.30 -7.46 -0.11
N LYS A 15 8.21 -7.26 1.22
CA LYS A 15 7.82 -8.32 2.17
C LYS A 15 6.37 -8.79 2.02
N TYR A 16 5.51 -7.97 1.42
CA TYR A 16 4.07 -8.21 1.33
C TYR A 16 3.59 -8.61 -0.07
N ILE A 17 4.49 -8.60 -1.06
CA ILE A 17 4.20 -8.99 -2.43
C ILE A 17 5.07 -10.16 -2.88
N ILE A 18 4.62 -10.87 -3.90
CA ILE A 18 5.40 -11.86 -4.61
C ILE A 18 5.64 -11.31 -6.01
N SER A 19 6.88 -10.94 -6.30
CA SER A 19 7.27 -10.48 -7.64
C SER A 19 7.16 -11.63 -8.64
N THR A 20 6.69 -11.32 -9.84
CA THR A 20 6.61 -12.29 -10.94
C THR A 20 7.46 -11.83 -12.10
N ASN A 21 7.77 -12.75 -13.02
CA ASN A 21 8.37 -12.41 -14.31
C ASN A 21 7.34 -11.93 -15.33
N LEU A 22 6.05 -11.90 -14.96
CA LEU A 22 4.97 -11.45 -15.83
C LEU A 22 4.99 -9.93 -15.98
N LYS A 23 4.61 -9.46 -17.16
CA LYS A 23 4.53 -8.04 -17.49
C LYS A 23 3.14 -7.69 -17.99
N SER A 24 2.65 -6.54 -17.56
CA SER A 24 1.46 -5.90 -18.11
C SER A 24 1.89 -4.86 -19.13
N GLY A 25 1.66 -5.15 -20.41
CA GLY A 25 2.15 -4.35 -21.53
C GLY A 25 3.67 -4.43 -21.68
N ALA A 26 4.27 -3.38 -22.25
CA ALA A 26 5.69 -3.39 -22.61
C ALA A 26 6.66 -3.27 -21.40
N ILE A 27 6.23 -2.64 -20.30
CA ILE A 27 7.17 -2.14 -19.27
C ILE A 27 6.85 -2.53 -17.82
N ASN A 28 5.57 -2.70 -17.46
CA ASN A 28 5.24 -2.83 -16.04
C ASN A 28 5.31 -4.29 -15.59
N LYS A 29 6.09 -4.57 -14.55
CA LYS A 29 6.09 -5.88 -13.90
C LYS A 29 4.78 -6.10 -13.13
N LEU A 30 4.39 -7.36 -13.01
CA LEU A 30 3.26 -7.78 -12.19
C LEU A 30 3.76 -8.45 -10.91
N CYS A 31 2.97 -8.31 -9.85
CA CYS A 31 3.18 -8.99 -8.58
C CYS A 31 1.85 -9.55 -8.05
N TYR A 32 1.94 -10.47 -7.10
CA TYR A 32 0.81 -10.96 -6.33
C TYR A 32 0.84 -10.40 -4.91
N CYS A 33 -0.33 -10.29 -4.28
CA CYS A 33 -0.40 -10.12 -2.84
C CYS A 33 0.04 -11.43 -2.17
N ARG A 34 1.02 -11.36 -1.27
CA ARG A 34 1.55 -12.54 -0.56
C ARG A 34 0.49 -13.24 0.29
N ALA A 35 -0.41 -12.47 0.90
CA ALA A 35 -1.51 -13.04 1.69
C ALA A 35 -2.50 -13.83 0.83
N CYS A 36 -2.88 -13.29 -0.33
CA CYS A 36 -3.74 -14.00 -1.28
C CYS A 36 -3.06 -15.25 -1.82
N PHE A 37 -1.78 -15.15 -2.19
CA PHE A 37 -1.03 -16.29 -2.72
C PHE A 37 -0.94 -17.42 -1.69
N ASN A 38 -0.63 -17.11 -0.43
CA ASN A 38 -0.53 -18.11 0.62
C ASN A 38 -1.88 -18.80 0.93
N LYS A 39 -2.99 -18.07 0.83
CA LYS A 39 -4.32 -18.61 1.14
C LYS A 39 -4.95 -19.38 -0.02
N LEU A 40 -4.76 -18.89 -1.25
CA LEU A 40 -5.43 -19.43 -2.44
C LEU A 40 -4.55 -20.38 -3.26
N GLY A 41 -3.23 -20.18 -3.25
CA GLY A 41 -2.28 -20.88 -4.12
C GLY A 41 -2.11 -20.24 -5.50
N GLU A 42 -1.04 -20.63 -6.20
CA GLU A 42 -0.57 -20.03 -7.46
C GLU A 42 -1.59 -20.09 -8.61
N ASN A 43 -2.45 -21.12 -8.63
CA ASN A 43 -3.35 -21.41 -9.76
C ASN A 43 -4.83 -21.10 -9.45
N HIS A 44 -5.11 -20.32 -8.40
CA HIS A 44 -6.48 -19.98 -8.06
C HIS A 44 -7.02 -18.86 -8.95
N SER A 45 -8.22 -19.03 -9.48
CA SER A 45 -8.89 -18.05 -10.36
C SER A 45 -9.14 -16.70 -9.70
N GLU A 46 -9.27 -16.66 -8.36
CA GLU A 46 -9.41 -15.42 -7.59
C GLU A 46 -8.08 -14.73 -7.25
N LEU A 47 -6.94 -15.37 -7.54
CA LEU A 47 -5.63 -14.75 -7.31
C LEU A 47 -5.39 -13.63 -8.33
N LYS A 48 -5.53 -12.39 -7.89
CA LYS A 48 -5.38 -11.22 -8.77
C LYS A 48 -3.91 -10.80 -8.90
N THR A 49 -3.47 -10.63 -10.14
CA THR A 49 -2.22 -9.92 -10.46
C THR A 49 -2.38 -8.42 -10.25
N ILE A 50 -1.35 -7.79 -9.68
CA ILE A 50 -1.30 -6.36 -9.39
C ILE A 50 -0.10 -5.78 -10.14
N VAL A 51 -0.24 -4.57 -10.67
CA VAL A 51 0.89 -3.86 -11.27
C VAL A 51 1.86 -3.46 -10.15
N ASP A 52 3.16 -3.70 -10.35
CA ASP A 52 4.24 -3.38 -9.41
C ASP A 52 4.49 -1.85 -9.34
N LYS A 53 3.50 -1.14 -8.80
CA LYS A 53 3.45 0.30 -8.55
C LYS A 53 2.85 0.51 -7.16
N THR A 54 3.55 1.25 -6.31
CA THR A 54 3.17 1.53 -4.92
C THR A 54 1.69 1.89 -4.77
N ASP A 55 1.19 2.88 -5.54
CA ASP A 55 -0.22 3.31 -5.48
C ASP A 55 -1.22 2.17 -5.76
N ARG A 56 -0.90 1.27 -6.69
CA ARG A 56 -1.77 0.15 -7.09
C ARG A 56 -1.73 -0.96 -6.05
N ILE A 57 -0.56 -1.25 -5.50
CA ILE A 57 -0.36 -2.23 -4.43
C ILE A 57 -1.11 -1.78 -3.16
N LEU A 58 -0.93 -0.52 -2.74
CA LEU A 58 -1.62 0.01 -1.56
C LEU A 58 -3.15 0.00 -1.74
N LYS A 59 -3.66 0.36 -2.92
CA LYS A 59 -5.10 0.27 -3.22
C LYS A 59 -5.60 -1.17 -3.11
N HIS A 60 -4.82 -2.15 -3.54
CA HIS A 60 -5.18 -3.55 -3.38
C HIS A 60 -5.21 -3.95 -1.90
N PHE A 61 -4.19 -3.61 -1.11
CA PHE A 61 -4.11 -3.96 0.31
C PHE A 61 -5.26 -3.38 1.15
N LYS A 62 -5.74 -2.16 0.82
CA LYS A 62 -6.92 -1.59 1.48
C LYS A 62 -8.19 -2.45 1.32
N ASN A 63 -8.35 -3.09 0.17
CA ASN A 63 -9.56 -3.84 -0.18
C ASN A 63 -9.37 -5.37 -0.07
N CYS A 64 -8.19 -5.83 0.34
CA CYS A 64 -7.85 -7.24 0.35
C CYS A 64 -8.09 -7.83 1.74
N GLN A 65 -9.18 -8.59 1.90
CA GLN A 65 -9.51 -9.22 3.17
C GLN A 65 -8.40 -10.14 3.67
N ASN A 66 -7.80 -10.94 2.79
CA ASN A 66 -6.69 -11.83 3.16
C ASN A 66 -5.48 -11.06 3.72
N PHE A 67 -5.21 -9.86 3.21
CA PHE A 67 -4.16 -8.99 3.75
C PHE A 67 -4.57 -8.42 5.11
N GLN A 68 -5.83 -8.00 5.26
CA GLN A 68 -6.34 -7.49 6.53
C GLN A 68 -6.37 -8.55 7.64
N ASP A 69 -6.63 -9.81 7.29
CA ASP A 69 -6.68 -10.91 8.26
C ASP A 69 -5.28 -11.41 8.66
N LEU A 70 -4.33 -11.42 7.72
CA LEU A 70 -3.02 -12.04 7.92
C LEU A 70 -2.04 -11.16 8.71
N TYR A 71 -2.05 -9.86 8.47
CA TYR A 71 -1.05 -8.95 9.04
C TYR A 71 -1.58 -8.20 10.27
N SER A 72 -0.68 -7.88 11.19
CA SER A 72 -0.99 -7.10 12.39
C SER A 72 -1.29 -5.63 12.06
N GLN A 73 -1.93 -4.91 12.99
CA GLN A 73 -2.20 -3.49 12.79
C GLN A 73 -0.91 -2.67 12.59
N GLN A 74 0.15 -2.98 13.34
CA GLN A 74 1.46 -2.33 13.19
C GLN A 74 2.03 -2.49 11.77
N GLU A 75 1.99 -3.70 11.21
CA GLU A 75 2.47 -3.96 9.84
C GLU A 75 1.65 -3.21 8.79
N LYS A 76 0.33 -3.10 9.00
CA LYS A 76 -0.55 -2.31 8.14
C LYS A 76 -0.19 -0.83 8.20
N ASP A 77 0.04 -0.31 9.39
CA ASP A 77 0.40 1.10 9.60
C ASP A 77 1.73 1.43 8.93
N GLU A 78 2.72 0.53 9.01
CA GLU A 78 3.99 0.65 8.27
C GLU A 78 3.75 0.74 6.75
N VAL A 79 2.91 -0.14 6.22
CA VAL A 79 2.57 -0.19 4.78
C VAL A 79 1.88 1.08 4.33
N PHE A 80 0.89 1.56 5.08
CA PHE A 80 0.11 2.73 4.69
C PHE A 80 0.83 4.05 4.96
N SER A 81 1.82 4.07 5.86
CA SER A 81 2.70 5.22 6.09
C SER A 81 3.58 5.56 4.88
N ILE A 82 3.93 4.59 4.03
CA ILE A 82 4.69 4.80 2.78
C ILE A 82 3.97 5.78 1.84
N ASN A 83 2.64 5.84 1.89
CA ASN A 83 1.83 6.77 1.10
C ASN A 83 2.07 8.24 1.51
N ILE A 84 2.32 8.49 2.80
CA ILE A 84 2.50 9.84 3.35
C ILE A 84 3.81 10.45 2.83
N THR A 85 4.89 9.68 2.80
CA THR A 85 6.21 10.13 2.31
C THR A 85 6.18 10.43 0.82
N ASN A 86 5.55 9.57 0.00
CA ASN A 86 5.41 9.79 -1.45
C ASN A 86 4.46 10.96 -1.79
N LYS A 87 3.41 11.20 -1.00
CA LYS A 87 2.52 12.36 -1.18
C LYS A 87 3.23 13.68 -0.87
N ARG A 88 4.07 13.73 0.15
CA ARG A 88 4.85 14.93 0.51
C ARG A 88 5.86 15.31 -0.57
N GLU A 89 6.44 14.34 -1.28
CA GLU A 89 7.30 14.63 -2.45
C GLU A 89 6.48 15.13 -3.65
N LYS A 90 5.27 14.61 -3.87
CA LYS A 90 4.35 15.10 -4.92
C LYS A 90 3.84 16.52 -4.68
N THR A 91 3.74 16.98 -3.43
CA THR A 91 3.32 18.36 -3.14
C THR A 91 4.36 19.41 -3.55
N ILE A 92 5.62 19.04 -3.78
CA ILE A 92 6.66 19.97 -4.25
C ILE A 92 6.67 20.09 -5.79
N LEU A 93 6.11 19.11 -6.52
CA LEU A 93 6.15 19.08 -8.00
C LEU A 93 4.78 19.15 -8.71
N GLY A 94 3.71 19.52 -8.00
CA GLY A 94 2.42 19.74 -8.63
C GLY A 94 1.34 20.14 -7.64
N LYS A 95 1.09 21.45 -7.52
CA LYS A 95 -0.06 22.01 -6.80
C LYS A 95 -1.36 21.30 -7.23
N ARG A 96 -1.90 20.47 -6.37
CA ARG A 96 -3.34 20.31 -6.17
C ARG A 96 -3.56 20.10 -4.68
N ILE A 97 -4.05 21.17 -4.05
CA ILE A 97 -4.64 21.13 -2.72
C ILE A 97 -5.80 20.13 -2.79
N LEU A 98 -5.77 19.13 -1.91
CA LEU A 98 -6.93 18.31 -1.60
C LEU A 98 -7.21 18.62 -0.14
N ASP A 99 -8.08 19.60 0.05
CA ASP A 99 -8.76 19.81 1.30
C ASP A 99 -9.59 18.56 1.62
N ASP A 100 -9.70 18.35 2.93
CA ASP A 100 -10.72 17.60 3.63
C ASP A 100 -10.48 16.09 3.82
N TYR A 101 -10.08 15.75 5.04
CA TYR A 101 -10.68 14.63 5.76
C TYR A 101 -10.78 15.00 7.23
N ASN A 102 -12.02 15.29 7.63
CA ASN A 102 -12.56 15.48 8.97
C ASN A 102 -11.84 14.67 10.06
N GLN A 103 -11.42 15.40 11.09
CA GLN A 103 -11.06 14.85 12.39
C GLN A 103 -12.30 14.96 13.28
N ASP A 104 -13.18 13.96 13.23
CA ASP A 104 -14.14 13.72 14.32
C ASP A 104 -13.33 13.14 15.49
N LEU A 105 -12.77 14.03 16.32
CA LEU A 105 -12.33 13.68 17.66
C LEU A 105 -13.50 13.93 18.61
N ASP A 106 -14.01 12.83 19.14
CA ASP A 106 -15.01 12.74 20.19
C ASP A 106 -14.51 13.47 21.45
N ASP A 107 -14.94 14.72 21.67
CA ASP A 107 -14.83 15.40 22.95
C ASP A 107 -15.96 14.93 23.87
N SER A 108 -15.86 13.70 24.36
CA SER A 108 -16.60 13.26 25.55
C SER A 108 -15.63 12.97 26.69
N GLN A 109 -15.38 14.02 27.50
CA GLN A 109 -15.27 14.01 28.97
C GLN A 109 -14.41 15.18 29.45
N ILE A 110 -15.05 16.33 29.71
CA ILE A 110 -14.61 17.18 30.81
C ILE A 110 -15.70 17.06 31.88
N GLN A 111 -15.36 16.27 32.90
CA GLN A 111 -16.10 16.18 34.15
C GLN A 111 -16.26 17.57 34.77
N SER A 112 -17.53 17.86 35.08
CA SER A 112 -17.97 18.75 36.14
C SER A 112 -17.08 18.66 37.39
N PHE A 113 -16.67 19.79 37.94
CA PHE A 113 -16.74 20.05 39.38
C PHE A 113 -16.98 21.55 39.61
N GLU A 114 -17.74 21.80 40.66
CA GLU A 114 -18.48 22.99 41.12
C GLU A 114 -17.84 24.38 40.96
#